data_AF-A0A7N0UHG8-F1
#
_entry.id   AF-A0A7N0UHG8-F1
#
_cell.length_a   1.000
_cell.length_b   1.000
_cell.length_c   1.000
_cell.angle_alpha   90.00
_cell.angle_beta   90.00
_cell.angle_gamma   90.00
#
_symmetry.space_group_name_H-M   'P 1'
#
loop_
_entity.id
_entity.type
_entity.pdbx_description
1 polymer ?
#
loop_
_entity_poly.entity_id
_entity_poly.type
_entity_poly.pdbx_seq_one_letter_code
_entity_poly.pdbx_strand_id
1 'polypeptide(L)'
;MHTLLVHLQMAPMEQQPVIATLLLQLDLLVEPRKMSIYREEAIEALIEALRRVEFPYFQAMALDALVSLCGHVTASGKSYTEALLLKIAGFDQPYTNLMTALKNDLRDEADEKAASLREERVAFVLGNYEKGSVFKALEECFKSNSLKMAKTCLVMATWLTYMIYKLPDTCVREVARTSLLHQFINVLRSSKNLEEKVFATLALKSFISDKGALEEQGVYAKSIFNVLRKLRRSSTAVTDILKALINLPSVNVVSSIQGMCSRFGMLQRGNCGYFKKFAHTPKLLHVSALHLQATSCTVWEIYSEEIRSLEVHEVKESVYALTANSNVACFASHVTALRQVNMSKHVRSLALVGDKVYCGCNGYAIQEVDLLSFTVSTFYSGSRNLLGKQNINALDIHEGRLYAGGISLSNRALTGSFSTHTNIQQVSINNDYIFTSTKCGIIEVWLKERVSKVASIEVGGGNAKITDMGRCFTPVP
;
A
#
# COMPACT_ATOMS: atom_id res chain seq x y z
N MET A 1 -34.73 34.02 -7.69
CA MET A 1 -34.82 32.58 -7.99
C MET A 1 -35.85 32.29 -9.09
N HIS A 2 -37.13 32.67 -8.95
CA HIS A 2 -38.13 32.40 -9.99
C HIS A 2 -37.79 32.97 -11.38
N THR A 3 -37.23 34.19 -11.46
CA THR A 3 -36.71 34.75 -12.73
C THR A 3 -35.65 33.86 -13.38
N LEU A 4 -34.72 33.30 -12.58
CA LEU A 4 -33.68 32.39 -13.09
C LEU A 4 -34.26 31.06 -13.56
N LEU A 5 -35.31 30.54 -12.91
CA LEU A 5 -36.03 29.35 -13.35
C LEU A 5 -36.66 29.56 -14.72
N VAL A 6 -37.37 30.68 -14.92
CA VAL A 6 -37.96 31.02 -16.23
C VAL A 6 -36.85 31.20 -17.27
N HIS A 7 -35.73 31.84 -16.93
CA HIS A 7 -34.60 31.95 -17.84
C HIS A 7 -34.00 30.58 -18.18
N LEU A 8 -33.86 29.67 -17.21
CA LEU A 8 -33.35 28.32 -17.45
C LEU A 8 -34.21 27.57 -18.47
N GLN A 9 -35.54 27.67 -18.33
CA GLN A 9 -36.50 27.00 -19.23
C GLN A 9 -36.50 27.57 -20.65
N MET A 10 -36.19 28.85 -20.81
CA MET A 10 -36.21 29.55 -22.10
C MET A 10 -34.84 29.72 -22.75
N ALA A 11 -33.75 29.47 -22.01
CA ALA A 11 -32.39 29.71 -22.46
C ALA A 11 -31.96 28.72 -23.56
N PRO A 12 -31.08 29.16 -24.47
CA PRO A 12 -30.44 28.25 -25.41
C PRO A 12 -29.60 27.22 -24.66
N MET A 13 -29.42 26.03 -25.26
CA MET A 13 -28.73 24.88 -24.66
C MET A 13 -27.35 25.21 -24.10
N GLU A 14 -26.66 26.18 -24.69
CA GLU A 14 -25.32 26.62 -24.27
C GLU A 14 -25.30 27.30 -22.91
N GLN A 15 -26.37 28.01 -22.57
CA GLN A 15 -26.46 28.84 -21.36
C GLN A 15 -27.14 28.09 -20.21
N GLN A 16 -27.90 27.04 -20.52
CA GLN A 16 -28.65 26.26 -19.53
C GLN A 16 -27.78 25.74 -18.37
N PRO A 17 -26.59 25.14 -18.58
CA PRO A 17 -25.80 24.62 -17.46
C PRO A 17 -25.30 25.70 -16.49
N VAL A 18 -24.96 26.89 -17.00
CA VAL A 18 -24.51 28.01 -16.18
C VAL A 18 -25.68 28.59 -15.37
N ILE A 19 -26.84 28.77 -16.00
CA ILE A 19 -28.04 29.28 -15.32
C ILE A 19 -28.52 28.28 -14.25
N ALA A 20 -28.52 26.99 -14.57
CA ALA A 20 -28.85 25.92 -13.63
C ALA A 20 -27.90 25.92 -12.43
N THR A 21 -26.60 26.04 -12.68
CA THR A 21 -25.58 26.16 -11.64
C THR A 21 -25.85 27.35 -10.72
N LEU A 22 -26.11 28.53 -11.27
CA LEU A 22 -26.43 29.72 -10.46
C LEU A 22 -27.71 29.53 -9.63
N LEU A 23 -28.76 28.98 -10.23
CA LEU A 23 -30.02 28.70 -9.54
C LEU A 23 -29.80 27.73 -8.37
N LEU A 24 -29.04 26.67 -8.59
CA LEU A 24 -28.70 25.67 -7.57
C LEU A 24 -27.83 26.28 -6.46
N GLN A 25 -26.83 27.08 -6.82
CA GLN A 25 -25.97 27.77 -5.84
C GLN A 25 -26.75 28.70 -4.92
N LEU A 26 -27.80 29.37 -5.44
CA LEU A 26 -28.70 30.24 -4.67
C LEU A 26 -29.63 29.44 -3.76
N ASP A 27 -30.22 28.35 -4.26
CA ASP A 27 -31.10 27.47 -3.45
C ASP A 27 -30.36 26.87 -2.25
N LEU A 28 -29.06 26.55 -2.42
CA LEU A 28 -28.23 25.89 -1.41
C LEU A 28 -27.50 26.85 -0.44
N LEU A 29 -27.73 28.18 -0.54
CA LEU A 29 -27.19 29.14 0.43
C LEU A 29 -27.71 28.88 1.85
N VAL A 30 -28.97 28.45 1.96
CA VAL A 30 -29.62 28.09 3.22
C VAL A 30 -29.74 26.57 3.30
N GLU A 31 -30.02 26.03 4.49
CA GLU A 31 -30.28 24.60 4.63
C GLU A 31 -31.38 24.13 3.66
N PRO A 32 -31.12 23.07 2.89
CA PRO A 32 -32.04 22.63 1.86
C PRO A 32 -33.35 22.14 2.47
N ARG A 33 -34.46 22.78 2.09
CA ARG A 33 -35.82 22.27 2.37
C ARG A 33 -36.04 20.92 1.68
N LYS A 34 -36.99 20.11 2.18
CA LYS A 34 -37.29 18.76 1.68
C LYS A 34 -37.60 18.69 0.17
N MET A 35 -38.26 19.71 -0.39
CA MET A 35 -38.53 19.82 -1.83
C MET A 35 -38.33 21.27 -2.28
N SER A 36 -37.69 21.48 -3.43
CA SER A 36 -37.54 22.80 -4.06
C SER A 36 -37.57 22.62 -5.57
N ILE A 37 -38.59 23.21 -6.21
CA ILE A 37 -38.73 23.23 -7.68
C ILE A 37 -37.53 23.88 -8.37
N TYR A 38 -36.80 24.77 -7.67
CA TYR A 38 -35.61 25.41 -8.24
C TYR A 38 -34.44 24.44 -8.32
N ARG A 39 -34.36 23.55 -7.34
CA ARG A 39 -33.29 22.56 -7.21
C ARG A 39 -33.50 21.40 -8.15
N GLU A 40 -34.72 20.88 -8.22
CA GLU A 40 -35.07 19.75 -9.10
C GLU A 40 -34.76 20.12 -10.55
N GLU A 41 -35.29 21.24 -11.04
CA GLU A 41 -35.14 21.66 -12.43
C GLU A 41 -33.71 22.06 -12.77
N ALA A 42 -32.97 22.65 -11.82
CA ALA A 42 -31.56 22.94 -12.03
C ALA A 42 -30.73 21.66 -12.19
N ILE A 43 -30.99 20.64 -11.37
CA ILE A 43 -30.23 19.38 -11.42
C ILE A 43 -30.64 18.56 -12.64
N GLU A 44 -31.94 18.52 -12.95
CA GLU A 44 -32.44 17.88 -14.16
C GLU A 44 -31.78 18.48 -15.40
N ALA A 45 -31.74 19.81 -15.53
CA ALA A 45 -31.10 20.48 -16.66
C ALA A 45 -29.60 20.15 -16.78
N LEU A 46 -28.88 20.08 -15.65
CA LEU A 46 -27.45 19.72 -15.63
C LEU A 46 -27.23 18.27 -16.05
N ILE A 47 -28.02 17.33 -15.50
CA ILE A 47 -27.90 15.91 -15.80
C ILE A 47 -28.32 15.62 -17.24
N GLU A 48 -29.39 16.26 -17.73
CA GLU A 48 -29.84 16.15 -19.11
C GLU A 48 -28.76 16.66 -20.08
N ALA A 49 -28.12 17.79 -19.77
CA ALA A 49 -27.00 18.29 -20.57
C ALA A 49 -25.80 17.32 -20.59
N LEU A 50 -25.52 16.60 -19.49
CA LEU A 50 -24.50 15.54 -19.45
C LEU A 50 -24.88 14.32 -20.29
N ARG A 51 -26.16 13.98 -20.42
CA ARG A 51 -26.63 12.80 -21.19
C ARG A 51 -26.65 13.01 -22.70
N ARG A 52 -26.44 14.24 -23.18
CA ARG A 52 -26.44 14.57 -24.61
C ARG A 52 -25.14 14.15 -25.31
N VAL A 53 -24.96 12.85 -25.48
CA VAL A 53 -23.77 12.22 -26.11
C VAL A 53 -23.50 12.75 -27.53
N GLU A 54 -24.56 13.16 -28.24
CA GLU A 54 -24.49 13.75 -29.58
C GLU A 54 -23.74 15.09 -29.62
N PHE A 55 -23.64 15.78 -28.49
CA PHE A 55 -23.06 17.10 -28.39
C PHE A 55 -21.99 17.19 -27.28
N PRO A 56 -20.77 16.68 -27.52
CA PRO A 56 -19.69 16.67 -26.53
C PRO A 56 -19.34 18.06 -25.97
N TYR A 57 -19.55 19.11 -26.77
CA TYR A 57 -19.35 20.49 -26.34
C TYR A 57 -20.31 20.88 -25.21
N PHE A 58 -21.59 20.51 -25.29
CA PHE A 58 -22.58 20.78 -24.23
C PHE A 58 -22.32 19.93 -23.00
N GLN A 59 -21.94 18.66 -23.17
CA GLN A 59 -21.56 17.80 -22.05
C GLN A 59 -20.35 18.39 -21.30
N ALA A 60 -19.35 18.90 -22.02
CA ALA A 60 -18.18 19.55 -21.42
C ALA A 60 -18.57 20.81 -20.64
N MET A 61 -19.46 21.65 -21.17
CA MET A 61 -19.94 22.83 -20.44
C MET A 61 -20.74 22.46 -19.19
N ALA A 62 -21.59 21.44 -19.26
CA ALA A 62 -22.33 20.95 -18.10
C ALA A 62 -21.40 20.40 -17.02
N LEU A 63 -20.35 19.70 -17.44
CA LEU A 63 -19.35 19.15 -16.55
C LEU A 63 -18.49 20.24 -15.91
N ASP A 64 -18.03 21.24 -16.67
CA ASP A 64 -17.32 22.40 -16.16
C ASP A 64 -18.20 23.18 -15.16
N ALA A 65 -19.49 23.31 -15.45
CA ALA A 65 -20.46 23.94 -14.56
C ALA A 65 -20.62 23.15 -13.25
N LEU A 66 -20.67 21.81 -13.31
CA LEU A 66 -20.67 20.95 -12.13
C LEU A 66 -19.37 21.06 -11.31
N VAL A 67 -18.20 21.16 -11.95
CA VAL A 67 -16.91 21.41 -11.25
C VAL A 67 -16.92 22.74 -10.51
N SER A 68 -17.57 23.75 -11.06
CA SER A 68 -17.70 25.05 -10.41
C SER A 68 -18.58 25.00 -9.15
N LEU A 69 -19.49 24.04 -9.03
CA LEU A 69 -20.33 23.86 -7.84
C LEU A 69 -19.55 23.37 -6.61
N CYS A 70 -18.40 22.73 -6.81
CA CYS A 70 -17.56 22.21 -5.72
C CYS A 70 -17.02 23.30 -4.79
N GLY A 71 -17.15 24.60 -5.12
CA GLY A 71 -16.91 25.71 -4.19
C GLY A 71 -15.45 26.13 -3.97
N HIS A 72 -14.49 25.37 -4.50
CA HIS A 72 -13.05 25.65 -4.42
C HIS A 72 -12.60 26.58 -5.52
N VAL A 73 -12.96 27.86 -5.44
CA VAL A 73 -12.50 28.90 -6.38
C VAL A 73 -11.48 29.82 -5.74
N THR A 74 -10.43 30.14 -6.50
CA THR A 74 -9.44 31.18 -6.16
C THR A 74 -10.07 32.57 -6.25
N ALA A 75 -9.40 33.62 -5.74
CA ALA A 75 -9.83 35.01 -5.96
C ALA A 75 -9.92 35.38 -7.46
N SER A 76 -9.20 34.65 -8.33
CA SER A 76 -9.27 34.77 -9.79
C SER A 76 -10.40 33.97 -10.44
N GLY A 77 -11.26 33.31 -9.66
CA GLY A 77 -12.41 32.54 -10.14
C GLY A 77 -12.07 31.18 -10.75
N LYS A 78 -10.82 30.72 -10.65
CA LYS A 78 -10.41 29.40 -11.16
C LYS A 78 -10.70 28.34 -10.11
N SER A 79 -11.32 27.24 -10.53
CA SER A 79 -11.51 26.08 -9.65
C SER A 79 -10.16 25.41 -9.36
N TYR A 80 -9.89 25.12 -8.10
CA TYR A 80 -8.73 24.34 -7.65
C TYR A 80 -9.13 22.97 -7.05
N THR A 81 -10.35 22.50 -7.33
CA THR A 81 -10.85 21.17 -6.89
C THR A 81 -9.87 20.04 -7.21
N GLU A 82 -9.23 20.08 -8.40
CA GLU A 82 -8.20 19.11 -8.79
C GLU A 82 -7.05 19.07 -7.76
N ALA A 83 -6.47 20.22 -7.44
CA ALA A 83 -5.34 20.33 -6.53
C ALA A 83 -5.72 19.90 -5.10
N LEU A 84 -6.94 20.24 -4.65
CA LEU A 84 -7.42 19.84 -3.32
C LEU A 84 -7.59 18.33 -3.21
N LEU A 85 -8.21 17.68 -4.20
CA LEU A 85 -8.35 16.23 -4.21
C LEU A 85 -6.98 15.52 -4.21
N LEU A 86 -6.00 16.05 -4.95
CA LEU A 86 -4.63 15.51 -4.94
C LEU A 86 -3.99 15.65 -3.54
N LYS A 87 -4.17 16.79 -2.86
CA LYS A 87 -3.74 16.98 -1.47
C LYS A 87 -4.41 15.99 -0.51
N ILE A 88 -5.72 15.79 -0.64
CA ILE A 88 -6.47 14.81 0.17
C ILE A 88 -5.94 13.39 -0.06
N ALA A 89 -5.49 13.08 -1.26
CA ALA A 89 -4.85 11.82 -1.59
C ALA A 89 -3.38 11.71 -1.11
N GLY A 90 -2.83 12.75 -0.51
CA GLY A 90 -1.43 12.85 -0.08
C GLY A 90 -0.43 13.04 -1.22
N PHE A 91 -0.88 13.60 -2.35
CA PHE A 91 -0.03 14.02 -3.47
C PHE A 91 0.11 15.55 -3.44
N ASP A 92 0.98 16.04 -2.53
CA ASP A 92 0.99 17.45 -2.13
C ASP A 92 1.68 18.40 -3.11
N GLN A 93 2.50 17.88 -4.04
CA GLN A 93 3.32 18.71 -4.93
C GLN A 93 2.50 19.73 -5.77
N PRO A 94 1.40 19.36 -6.45
CA PRO A 94 0.64 20.29 -7.27
C PRO A 94 -0.11 21.34 -6.44
N TYR A 95 -0.64 20.93 -5.28
CA TYR A 95 -1.30 21.84 -4.35
C TYR A 95 -0.31 22.85 -3.75
N THR A 96 0.88 22.39 -3.35
CA THR A 96 1.93 23.26 -2.81
C THR A 96 2.35 24.30 -3.83
N ASN A 97 2.56 23.90 -5.10
CA ASN A 97 2.88 24.83 -6.18
C ASN A 97 1.77 25.89 -6.36
N LEU A 98 0.50 25.48 -6.35
CA LEU A 98 -0.64 26.38 -6.47
C LEU A 98 -0.74 27.36 -5.28
N MET A 99 -0.59 26.88 -4.05
CA MET A 99 -0.61 27.74 -2.85
C MET A 99 0.58 28.71 -2.79
N THR A 100 1.77 28.29 -3.25
CA THR A 100 2.92 29.20 -3.35
C THR A 100 2.72 30.32 -4.38
N ALA A 101 1.86 30.10 -5.38
CA ALA A 101 1.47 31.12 -6.35
C ALA A 101 0.33 32.03 -5.84
N LEU A 102 -0.45 31.57 -4.85
CA LEU A 102 -1.63 32.23 -4.29
C LEU A 102 -1.42 32.74 -2.86
N LYS A 103 -0.20 33.18 -2.50
CA LYS A 103 0.22 33.58 -1.14
C LYS A 103 -0.70 34.57 -0.38
N ASN A 104 -1.74 35.09 -1.02
CA ASN A 104 -2.69 36.07 -0.47
C ASN A 104 -4.10 35.52 -0.17
N ASP A 105 -4.43 34.25 -0.49
CA ASP A 105 -5.79 33.69 -0.38
C ASP A 105 -6.04 32.86 0.91
N LEU A 106 -5.39 33.20 2.03
CA LEU A 106 -5.62 32.50 3.30
C LEU A 106 -7.04 32.76 3.79
N ARG A 107 -7.92 31.76 3.65
CA ARG A 107 -9.28 31.79 4.21
C ARG A 107 -9.23 31.60 5.72
N ASP A 108 -10.07 32.34 6.43
CA ASP A 108 -10.27 32.16 7.86
C ASP A 108 -10.97 30.82 8.16
N GLU A 109 -10.76 30.25 9.35
CA GLU A 109 -11.34 28.96 9.74
C GLU A 109 -12.88 28.92 9.65
N ALA A 110 -13.54 30.06 9.83
CA ALA A 110 -15.00 30.19 9.70
C ALA A 110 -15.45 30.02 8.23
N ASP A 111 -14.69 30.58 7.29
CA ASP A 111 -14.96 30.48 5.85
C ASP A 111 -14.71 29.07 5.34
N GLU A 112 -13.73 28.36 5.90
CA GLU A 112 -13.44 26.97 5.56
C GLU A 112 -14.56 26.01 6.03
N LYS A 113 -15.12 26.23 7.23
CA LYS A 113 -16.29 25.48 7.71
C LYS A 113 -17.53 25.74 6.87
N ALA A 114 -17.78 27.00 6.50
CA ALA A 114 -18.90 27.35 5.63
C ALA A 114 -18.75 26.74 4.23
N ALA A 115 -17.54 26.69 3.69
CA ALA A 115 -17.24 26.03 2.42
C ALA A 115 -17.49 24.51 2.50
N SER A 116 -17.00 23.84 3.55
CA SER A 116 -17.22 22.40 3.75
C SER A 116 -18.71 22.05 3.85
N LEU A 117 -19.50 22.86 4.57
CA LEU A 117 -20.94 22.64 4.69
C LEU A 117 -21.66 22.82 3.35
N ARG A 118 -21.24 23.80 2.54
CA ARG A 118 -21.75 24.01 1.19
C ARG A 118 -21.45 22.80 0.30
N GLU A 119 -20.24 22.28 0.35
CA GLU A 119 -19.85 21.08 -0.41
C GLU A 119 -20.69 19.86 -0.03
N GLU A 120 -20.91 19.64 1.27
CA GLU A 120 -21.77 18.57 1.76
C GLU A 120 -23.20 18.70 1.25
N ARG A 121 -23.76 19.91 1.25
CA ARG A 121 -25.10 20.18 0.70
C ARG A 121 -25.17 19.91 -0.80
N VAL A 122 -24.19 20.38 -1.57
CA VAL A 122 -24.12 20.16 -3.03
C VAL A 122 -24.02 18.67 -3.32
N ALA A 123 -23.11 17.95 -2.67
CA ALA A 123 -22.93 16.52 -2.87
C ALA A 123 -24.17 15.72 -2.44
N PHE A 124 -24.80 16.08 -1.32
CA PHE A 124 -26.03 15.46 -0.84
C PHE A 124 -27.15 15.60 -1.87
N VAL A 125 -27.36 16.82 -2.36
CA VAL A 125 -28.44 17.11 -3.30
C VAL A 125 -28.21 16.48 -4.67
N LEU A 126 -27.00 16.62 -5.24
CA LEU A 126 -26.67 16.01 -6.52
C LEU A 126 -26.72 14.48 -6.45
N GLY A 127 -26.19 13.89 -5.37
CA GLY A 127 -26.18 12.44 -5.19
C GLY A 127 -27.56 11.84 -4.99
N ASN A 128 -28.46 12.52 -4.27
CA ASN A 128 -29.78 11.96 -3.96
C ASN A 128 -30.84 12.24 -5.04
N TYR A 129 -30.58 13.17 -5.97
CA TYR A 129 -31.50 13.44 -7.07
C TYR A 129 -31.75 12.17 -7.90
N GLU A 130 -33.03 11.83 -8.09
CA GLU A 130 -33.49 10.64 -8.83
C GLU A 130 -32.71 9.36 -8.53
N LYS A 131 -32.43 9.11 -7.23
CA LYS A 131 -31.68 7.93 -6.77
C LYS A 131 -30.26 7.85 -7.38
N GLY A 132 -29.56 8.98 -7.48
CA GLY A 132 -28.17 9.01 -7.95
C GLY A 132 -28.04 9.00 -9.47
N SER A 133 -29.00 9.60 -10.19
CA SER A 133 -29.01 9.60 -11.65
C SER A 133 -27.81 10.34 -12.26
N VAL A 134 -27.16 11.22 -11.48
CA VAL A 134 -25.88 11.89 -11.83
C VAL A 134 -24.73 10.90 -12.03
N PHE A 135 -24.68 9.79 -11.29
CA PHE A 135 -23.59 8.82 -11.39
C PHE A 135 -23.60 8.07 -12.72
N LYS A 136 -24.79 7.76 -13.23
CA LYS A 136 -24.98 7.17 -14.55
C LYS A 136 -24.58 8.15 -15.66
N ALA A 137 -24.97 9.42 -15.52
CA ALA A 137 -24.58 10.46 -16.48
C ALA A 137 -23.05 10.66 -16.51
N LEU A 138 -22.38 10.61 -15.36
CA LEU A 138 -20.92 10.65 -15.28
C LEU A 138 -20.28 9.40 -15.91
N GLU A 139 -20.84 8.21 -15.71
CA GLU A 139 -20.35 6.98 -16.35
C GLU A 139 -20.35 7.09 -17.88
N GLU A 140 -21.39 7.69 -18.47
CA GLU A 140 -21.45 7.94 -19.91
C GLU A 140 -20.39 8.94 -20.36
N CYS A 141 -20.15 10.00 -19.56
CA CYS A 141 -19.10 10.98 -19.84
C CYS A 141 -17.69 10.39 -19.79
N PHE A 142 -17.44 9.36 -18.97
CA PHE A 142 -16.17 8.62 -18.95
C PHE A 142 -15.87 7.91 -20.28
N LYS A 143 -16.89 7.56 -21.06
CA LYS A 143 -16.76 6.89 -22.36
C LYS A 143 -16.47 7.88 -23.50
N SER A 144 -16.34 9.17 -23.20
CA SER A 144 -16.05 10.20 -24.20
C SER A 144 -14.64 10.05 -24.80
N ASN A 145 -14.50 10.38 -26.09
CA ASN A 145 -13.22 10.33 -26.80
C ASN A 145 -12.29 11.52 -26.47
N SER A 146 -12.77 12.52 -25.73
CA SER A 146 -12.01 13.73 -25.41
C SER A 146 -11.24 13.55 -24.10
N LEU A 147 -9.91 13.61 -24.16
CA LEU A 147 -9.05 13.51 -22.97
C LEU A 147 -9.36 14.59 -21.93
N LYS A 148 -9.65 15.83 -22.36
CA LYS A 148 -10.01 16.93 -21.46
C LYS A 148 -11.31 16.63 -20.72
N MET A 149 -12.32 16.15 -21.43
CA MET A 149 -13.62 15.83 -20.85
C MET A 149 -13.51 14.63 -19.90
N ALA A 150 -12.79 13.58 -20.30
CA ALA A 150 -12.54 12.41 -19.45
C ALA A 150 -11.81 12.79 -18.14
N LYS A 151 -10.80 13.68 -18.20
CA LYS A 151 -10.12 14.20 -17.00
C LYS A 151 -11.09 14.97 -16.10
N THR A 152 -11.85 15.91 -16.67
CA THR A 152 -12.82 16.72 -15.92
C THR A 152 -13.89 15.83 -15.27
N CYS A 153 -14.31 14.78 -15.97
CA CYS A 153 -15.30 13.81 -15.50
C CYS A 153 -14.73 12.97 -14.35
N LEU A 154 -13.47 12.53 -14.48
CA LEU A 154 -12.76 11.85 -13.43
C LEU A 154 -12.66 12.69 -12.15
N VAL A 155 -12.35 13.98 -12.28
CA VAL A 155 -12.29 14.91 -11.15
C VAL A 155 -13.65 15.02 -10.47
N MET A 156 -14.73 15.23 -11.23
CA MET A 156 -16.08 15.32 -10.66
C MET A 156 -16.56 14.03 -10.02
N ALA A 157 -16.36 12.90 -10.69
CA ALA A 157 -16.73 11.60 -10.17
C ALA A 157 -15.95 11.28 -8.88
N THR A 158 -14.67 11.63 -8.82
CA THR A 158 -13.83 11.44 -7.64
C THR A 158 -14.31 12.32 -6.48
N TRP A 159 -14.56 13.62 -6.73
CA TRP A 159 -15.07 14.54 -5.71
C TRP A 159 -16.42 14.07 -5.16
N LEU A 160 -17.37 13.77 -6.04
CA LEU A 160 -18.73 13.38 -5.64
C LEU A 160 -18.73 12.05 -4.86
N THR A 161 -17.93 11.07 -5.31
CA THR A 161 -17.74 9.80 -4.60
C THR A 161 -17.14 10.04 -3.21
N TYR A 162 -16.06 10.82 -3.12
CA TYR A 162 -15.42 11.14 -1.85
C TYR A 162 -16.39 11.82 -0.87
N MET A 163 -17.20 12.77 -1.34
CA MET A 163 -18.15 13.49 -0.50
C MET A 163 -19.31 12.60 -0.03
N ILE A 164 -19.86 11.74 -0.89
CA ILE A 164 -21.00 10.88 -0.52
C ILE A 164 -20.62 9.80 0.50
N TYR A 165 -19.35 9.42 0.57
CA TYR A 165 -18.85 8.53 1.62
C TYR A 165 -18.52 9.25 2.94
N LYS A 166 -18.52 10.59 2.96
CA LYS A 166 -18.52 11.39 4.21
C LYS A 166 -19.91 11.63 4.78
N LEU A 167 -20.91 11.72 3.91
CA LEU A 167 -22.31 11.89 4.30
C LEU A 167 -22.86 10.59 4.92
N PRO A 168 -23.97 10.63 5.68
CA PRO A 168 -24.58 9.43 6.23
C PRO A 168 -24.90 8.38 5.16
N ASP A 169 -24.90 7.10 5.56
CA ASP A 169 -25.16 5.96 4.69
C ASP A 169 -26.52 6.10 3.99
N THR A 170 -26.47 6.28 2.66
CA THR A 170 -27.64 6.38 1.78
C THR A 170 -27.53 5.30 0.71
N CYS A 171 -28.67 4.87 0.15
CA CYS A 171 -28.72 3.90 -0.96
C CYS A 171 -27.99 4.39 -2.23
N VAL A 172 -27.67 5.68 -2.29
CA VAL A 172 -26.90 6.32 -3.35
C VAL A 172 -25.46 5.80 -3.43
N ARG A 173 -24.86 5.36 -2.33
CA ARG A 173 -23.49 4.82 -2.32
C ARG A 173 -23.35 3.57 -3.19
N GLU A 174 -24.37 2.72 -3.19
CA GLU A 174 -24.45 1.53 -4.04
C GLU A 174 -24.56 1.92 -5.52
N VAL A 175 -25.41 2.90 -5.85
CA VAL A 175 -25.54 3.43 -7.21
C VAL A 175 -24.21 4.02 -7.70
N ALA A 176 -23.56 4.85 -6.88
CA ALA A 176 -22.25 5.40 -7.18
C ALA A 176 -21.21 4.31 -7.47
N ARG A 177 -21.22 3.24 -6.66
CA ARG A 177 -20.32 2.10 -6.83
C ARG A 177 -20.58 1.36 -8.14
N THR A 178 -21.82 0.94 -8.37
CA THR A 178 -22.18 0.17 -9.57
C THR A 178 -21.87 0.92 -10.86
N SER A 179 -22.07 2.25 -10.91
CA SER A 179 -21.76 3.08 -12.08
C SER A 179 -20.27 3.36 -12.25
N LEU A 180 -19.54 3.68 -11.18
CA LEU A 180 -18.19 4.28 -11.30
C LEU A 180 -17.03 3.32 -10.98
N LEU A 181 -17.26 2.23 -10.24
CA LEU A 181 -16.18 1.33 -9.78
C LEU A 181 -15.32 0.83 -10.94
N HIS A 182 -15.96 0.30 -11.98
CA HIS A 182 -15.26 -0.20 -13.16
C HIS A 182 -14.50 0.91 -13.89
N GLN A 183 -15.04 2.13 -13.94
CA GLN A 183 -14.40 3.28 -14.59
C GLN A 183 -13.11 3.67 -13.87
N PHE A 184 -13.12 3.76 -12.53
CA PHE A 184 -11.90 4.06 -11.75
C PHE A 184 -10.83 2.97 -11.90
N ILE A 185 -11.24 1.70 -11.90
CA ILE A 185 -10.32 0.57 -12.13
C ILE A 185 -9.70 0.65 -13.53
N ASN A 186 -10.49 1.00 -14.54
CA ASN A 186 -9.99 1.20 -15.89
C ASN A 186 -8.96 2.32 -15.96
N VAL A 187 -9.25 3.49 -15.37
CA VAL A 187 -8.31 4.63 -15.31
C VAL A 187 -6.99 4.21 -14.65
N LEU A 188 -7.04 3.47 -13.55
CA LEU A 188 -5.82 2.96 -12.91
C LEU A 188 -4.99 2.07 -13.83
N ARG A 189 -5.63 1.24 -14.65
CA ARG A 189 -4.96 0.30 -15.55
C ARG A 189 -4.43 0.96 -16.82
N SER A 190 -5.22 1.85 -17.44
CA SER A 190 -4.96 2.37 -18.78
C SER A 190 -4.22 3.69 -18.79
N SER A 191 -4.44 4.55 -17.78
CA SER A 191 -3.86 5.90 -17.81
C SER A 191 -2.34 5.87 -17.70
N LYS A 192 -1.68 6.79 -18.40
CA LYS A 192 -0.24 7.06 -18.24
C LYS A 192 0.02 8.21 -17.26
N ASN A 193 -1.00 9.03 -17.00
CA ASN A 193 -0.92 10.18 -16.12
C ASN A 193 -0.96 9.75 -14.65
N LEU A 194 -0.03 10.27 -13.85
CA LEU A 194 0.02 9.97 -12.43
C LEU A 194 -1.14 10.63 -11.66
N GLU A 195 -1.53 11.86 -12.00
CA GLU A 195 -2.63 12.56 -11.32
C GLU A 195 -3.96 11.82 -11.48
N GLU A 196 -4.26 11.36 -12.70
CA GLU A 196 -5.48 10.58 -12.98
C GLU A 196 -5.52 9.28 -12.19
N LYS A 197 -4.37 8.61 -12.04
CA LYS A 197 -4.26 7.43 -11.20
C LYS A 197 -4.47 7.75 -9.72
N VAL A 198 -4.00 8.89 -9.25
CA VAL A 198 -4.20 9.35 -7.87
C VAL A 198 -5.68 9.67 -7.63
N PHE A 199 -6.37 10.33 -8.56
CA PHE A 199 -7.82 10.57 -8.46
C PHE A 199 -8.61 9.26 -8.36
N ALA A 200 -8.36 8.32 -9.28
CA ALA A 200 -9.00 7.00 -9.25
C ALA A 200 -8.69 6.25 -7.94
N THR A 201 -7.46 6.36 -7.42
CA THR A 201 -7.08 5.78 -6.12
C THR A 201 -7.89 6.41 -4.98
N LEU A 202 -8.04 7.74 -4.94
CA LEU A 202 -8.80 8.41 -3.89
C LEU A 202 -10.29 7.98 -3.91
N ALA A 203 -10.88 7.87 -5.10
CA ALA A 203 -12.24 7.38 -5.25
C ALA A 203 -12.38 5.93 -4.73
N LEU A 204 -11.47 5.03 -5.13
CA LEU A 204 -11.48 3.64 -4.67
C LEU A 204 -11.26 3.50 -3.16
N LYS A 205 -10.47 4.39 -2.54
CA LYS A 205 -10.29 4.42 -1.09
C LYS A 205 -11.61 4.68 -0.38
N SER A 206 -12.46 5.54 -0.94
CA SER A 206 -13.76 5.88 -0.35
C SER A 206 -14.66 4.64 -0.22
N PHE A 207 -14.63 3.77 -1.23
CA PHE A 207 -15.37 2.50 -1.27
C PHE A 207 -14.93 1.47 -0.22
N ILE A 208 -13.72 1.53 0.35
CA ILE A 208 -13.25 0.57 1.36
C ILE A 208 -14.16 0.55 2.60
N SER A 209 -14.75 1.71 2.92
CA SER A 209 -15.62 1.88 4.09
C SER A 209 -16.85 0.97 4.04
N ASP A 210 -17.23 0.51 2.85
CA ASP A 210 -18.34 -0.42 2.62
C ASP A 210 -17.80 -1.84 2.35
N LYS A 211 -18.21 -2.80 3.19
CA LYS A 211 -17.78 -4.21 3.06
C LYS A 211 -18.20 -4.83 1.73
N GLY A 212 -19.40 -4.53 1.22
CA GLY A 212 -19.86 -5.07 -0.07
C GLY A 212 -19.04 -4.50 -1.23
N ALA A 213 -18.64 -3.24 -1.12
CA ALA A 213 -17.78 -2.61 -2.11
C ALA A 213 -16.36 -3.16 -2.10
N LEU A 214 -15.84 -3.46 -0.91
CA LEU A 214 -14.51 -4.05 -0.74
C LEU A 214 -14.44 -5.46 -1.34
N GLU A 215 -15.50 -6.27 -1.24
CA GLU A 215 -15.58 -7.59 -1.86
C GLU A 215 -15.56 -7.52 -3.40
N GLU A 216 -16.35 -6.62 -4.00
CA GLU A 216 -16.35 -6.36 -5.45
C GLU A 216 -14.99 -5.84 -5.94
N GLN A 217 -14.36 -4.93 -5.18
CA GLN A 217 -12.99 -4.49 -5.43
C GLN A 217 -11.98 -5.65 -5.37
N GLY A 218 -12.21 -6.61 -4.47
CA GLY A 218 -11.41 -7.82 -4.30
C GLY A 218 -11.25 -8.63 -5.59
N VAL A 219 -12.29 -8.67 -6.44
CA VAL A 219 -12.25 -9.33 -7.76
C VAL A 219 -11.14 -8.74 -8.65
N TYR A 220 -10.94 -7.43 -8.55
CA TYR A 220 -9.93 -6.70 -9.32
C TYR A 220 -8.59 -6.58 -8.61
N ALA A 221 -8.48 -7.02 -7.35
CA ALA A 221 -7.29 -6.85 -6.50
C ALA A 221 -6.01 -7.24 -7.22
N LYS A 222 -5.97 -8.42 -7.86
CA LYS A 222 -4.79 -8.91 -8.61
C LYS A 222 -4.35 -7.96 -9.74
N SER A 223 -5.32 -7.33 -10.41
CA SER A 223 -5.07 -6.44 -11.55
C SER A 223 -4.60 -5.04 -11.12
N ILE A 224 -5.11 -4.54 -10.00
CA ILE A 224 -4.80 -3.19 -9.50
C ILE A 224 -3.62 -3.17 -8.52
N PHE A 225 -3.31 -4.28 -7.86
CA PHE A 225 -2.26 -4.35 -6.83
C PHE A 225 -0.88 -3.90 -7.33
N ASN A 226 -0.49 -4.33 -8.53
CA ASN A 226 0.80 -3.92 -9.13
C ASN A 226 0.85 -2.43 -9.45
N VAL A 227 -0.28 -1.86 -9.89
CA VAL A 227 -0.39 -0.42 -10.18
C VAL A 227 -0.30 0.38 -8.88
N LEU A 228 -1.09 0.00 -7.88
CA LEU A 228 -1.07 0.62 -6.56
C LEU A 228 0.32 0.51 -5.92
N ARG A 229 1.00 -0.63 -6.00
CA ARG A 229 2.36 -0.79 -5.47
C ARG A 229 3.36 0.21 -6.08
N LYS A 230 3.24 0.53 -7.37
CA LYS A 230 4.07 1.55 -8.03
C LYS A 230 3.72 2.97 -7.55
N LEU A 231 2.43 3.24 -7.31
CA LEU A 231 1.93 4.53 -6.84
C LEU A 231 2.14 4.77 -5.34
N ARG A 232 2.53 3.76 -4.57
CA ARG A 232 2.72 3.85 -3.11
C ARG A 232 3.69 4.95 -2.69
N ARG A 233 4.68 5.28 -3.54
CA ARG A 233 5.65 6.35 -3.26
C ARG A 233 5.09 7.75 -3.48
N SER A 234 4.02 7.89 -4.26
CA SER A 234 3.45 9.18 -4.64
C SER A 234 2.22 9.58 -3.83
N SER A 235 1.42 8.63 -3.33
CA SER A 235 0.16 8.96 -2.65
C SER A 235 -0.05 8.10 -1.40
N THR A 236 -0.45 8.73 -0.30
CA THR A 236 -0.75 8.04 0.97
C THR A 236 -2.08 7.29 0.90
N ALA A 237 -3.04 7.74 0.08
CA ALA A 237 -4.31 7.02 -0.13
C ALA A 237 -4.11 5.58 -0.64
N VAL A 238 -3.00 5.32 -1.34
CA VAL A 238 -2.62 4.00 -1.85
C VAL A 238 -2.35 3.00 -0.72
N THR A 239 -1.78 3.43 0.41
CA THR A 239 -1.43 2.51 1.50
C THR A 239 -2.67 1.92 2.16
N ASP A 240 -3.74 2.71 2.25
CA ASP A 240 -4.99 2.29 2.89
C ASP A 240 -5.71 1.25 2.05
N ILE A 241 -5.78 1.45 0.72
CA ILE A 241 -6.31 0.45 -0.22
C ILE A 241 -5.49 -0.82 -0.20
N LEU A 242 -4.15 -0.73 -0.24
CA LEU A 242 -3.30 -1.92 -0.22
C LEU A 242 -3.52 -2.74 1.07
N LYS A 243 -3.62 -2.08 2.23
CA LYS A 243 -3.93 -2.76 3.50
C LYS A 243 -5.30 -3.43 3.46
N ALA A 244 -6.33 -2.74 2.99
CA ALA A 244 -7.68 -3.28 2.92
C ALA A 244 -7.79 -4.48 1.96
N LEU A 245 -7.16 -4.41 0.78
CA LEU A 245 -7.15 -5.50 -0.20
C LEU A 245 -6.39 -6.74 0.28
N ILE A 246 -5.31 -6.56 1.06
CA ILE A 246 -4.53 -7.68 1.62
C ILE A 246 -5.34 -8.44 2.69
N ASN A 247 -6.22 -7.75 3.41
CA ASN A 247 -7.05 -8.32 4.46
C ASN A 247 -8.32 -9.03 3.94
N LEU A 248 -8.58 -9.01 2.62
CA LEU A 248 -9.75 -9.66 2.03
C LEU A 248 -9.57 -11.20 1.93
N PRO A 249 -10.53 -12.00 2.40
CA PRO A 249 -10.48 -13.46 2.30
C PRO A 249 -10.56 -13.99 0.86
N SER A 250 -11.16 -13.21 -0.07
CA SER A 250 -11.27 -13.55 -1.49
C SER A 250 -9.95 -13.42 -2.26
N VAL A 251 -9.00 -12.65 -1.74
CA VAL A 251 -7.62 -12.62 -2.24
C VAL A 251 -6.94 -13.85 -1.67
N ASN A 252 -7.15 -14.98 -2.34
CA ASN A 252 -6.55 -16.27 -2.00
C ASN A 252 -5.03 -16.09 -1.86
N VAL A 253 -4.57 -15.93 -0.61
CA VAL A 253 -3.19 -15.63 -0.20
C VAL A 253 -2.24 -16.64 -0.84
N VAL A 254 -2.72 -17.87 -1.06
CA VAL A 254 -2.02 -18.95 -1.75
C VAL A 254 -1.74 -18.65 -3.23
N SER A 255 -2.72 -18.14 -4.00
CA SER A 255 -2.55 -17.91 -5.45
C SER A 255 -1.70 -16.68 -5.80
N SER A 256 -1.73 -15.65 -4.94
CA SER A 256 -0.89 -14.46 -5.09
C SER A 256 0.57 -14.73 -4.68
N ILE A 257 0.79 -15.56 -3.64
CA ILE A 257 2.13 -16.02 -3.24
C ILE A 257 2.68 -17.02 -4.27
N GLN A 258 1.86 -17.92 -4.82
CA GLN A 258 2.30 -18.89 -5.81
C GLN A 258 2.65 -18.23 -7.16
N GLY A 259 1.98 -17.13 -7.52
CA GLY A 259 2.36 -16.26 -8.64
C GLY A 259 3.62 -15.43 -8.40
N MET A 260 3.96 -15.12 -7.14
CA MET A 260 5.24 -14.50 -6.76
C MET A 260 6.40 -15.50 -6.85
N CYS A 261 6.19 -16.78 -6.53
CA CYS A 261 7.21 -17.83 -6.61
C CYS A 261 7.49 -18.33 -8.04
N SER A 262 6.57 -18.15 -9.00
CA SER A 262 6.71 -18.68 -10.36
C SER A 262 7.22 -17.67 -11.40
N ARG A 263 7.28 -16.35 -11.11
CA ARG A 263 7.82 -15.33 -12.04
C ARG A 263 9.25 -14.89 -11.77
N PHE A 264 9.82 -15.25 -10.64
CA PHE A 264 11.25 -15.13 -10.39
C PHE A 264 11.78 -16.56 -10.22
N GLY A 265 12.52 -17.05 -11.21
CA GLY A 265 13.07 -18.41 -11.23
C GLY A 265 13.98 -18.66 -10.03
N MET A 266 13.40 -19.06 -8.90
CA MET A 266 14.10 -19.57 -7.72
C MET A 266 13.60 -20.96 -7.38
N LEU A 267 13.60 -21.82 -8.39
CA LEU A 267 13.65 -23.28 -8.23
C LEU A 267 14.65 -23.79 -9.25
N GLN A 268 15.94 -23.51 -9.05
CA GLN A 268 16.95 -24.36 -9.65
C GLN A 268 17.24 -25.51 -8.69
N ARG A 269 16.84 -26.71 -9.12
CA ARG A 269 17.53 -27.95 -8.75
C ARG A 269 18.97 -27.82 -9.25
N GLY A 270 19.90 -27.59 -8.34
CA GLY A 270 21.32 -27.60 -8.63
C GLY A 270 22.10 -28.08 -7.42
N ASN A 271 22.62 -29.29 -7.50
CA ASN A 271 23.67 -29.77 -6.59
C ASN A 271 24.94 -28.95 -6.87
N CYS A 272 25.05 -27.73 -6.33
CA CYS A 272 26.31 -27.00 -6.10
C CYS A 272 26.02 -25.58 -5.57
N GLY A 273 26.39 -25.31 -4.31
CA GLY A 273 26.59 -23.96 -3.76
C GLY A 273 25.34 -23.14 -3.39
N TYR A 274 25.26 -22.66 -2.14
CA TYR A 274 24.12 -21.90 -1.61
C TYR A 274 24.46 -20.41 -1.43
N PHE A 275 23.61 -19.51 -1.94
CA PHE A 275 23.60 -18.08 -1.55
C PHE A 275 22.77 -17.92 -0.26
N LYS A 276 23.35 -17.42 0.83
CA LYS A 276 22.70 -17.42 2.16
C LYS A 276 22.18 -16.06 2.65
N LYS A 277 22.64 -14.93 2.10
CA LYS A 277 22.16 -13.59 2.52
C LYS A 277 22.57 -12.48 1.56
N PHE A 278 21.70 -11.47 1.43
CA PHE A 278 21.93 -10.24 0.67
C PHE A 278 22.01 -9.05 1.64
N ALA A 279 23.05 -8.22 1.55
CA ALA A 279 23.14 -6.94 2.26
C ALA A 279 23.05 -5.78 1.26
N HIS A 280 22.32 -4.73 1.62
CA HIS A 280 22.13 -3.51 0.81
C HIS A 280 22.93 -2.36 1.42
N THR A 281 23.72 -1.65 0.61
CA THR A 281 24.42 -0.42 1.05
C THR A 281 23.77 0.81 0.42
N PRO A 282 23.59 1.92 1.17
CA PRO A 282 22.83 3.08 0.70
C PRO A 282 23.57 3.99 -0.30
N LYS A 283 24.79 3.66 -0.74
CA LYS A 283 25.57 4.56 -1.62
C LYS A 283 25.68 4.17 -3.09
N LEU A 284 25.29 2.97 -3.48
CA LEU A 284 25.17 2.57 -4.88
C LEU A 284 24.40 1.24 -4.92
N LEU A 285 23.87 0.86 -6.07
CA LEU A 285 23.20 -0.43 -6.36
C LEU A 285 24.14 -1.64 -6.15
N HIS A 286 24.67 -1.82 -4.95
CA HIS A 286 25.52 -2.94 -4.57
C HIS A 286 24.68 -3.88 -3.70
N VAL A 287 24.24 -4.97 -4.32
CA VAL A 287 23.76 -6.12 -3.58
C VAL A 287 24.98 -7.01 -3.34
N SER A 288 25.52 -6.97 -2.12
CA SER A 288 26.60 -7.87 -1.76
C SER A 288 26.02 -9.23 -1.36
N ALA A 289 26.22 -10.25 -2.18
CA ALA A 289 25.84 -11.62 -1.83
C ALA A 289 27.05 -12.33 -1.23
N LEU A 290 26.87 -13.08 -0.15
CA LEU A 290 27.94 -13.96 0.32
C LEU A 290 27.65 -15.42 0.00
N HIS A 291 28.60 -16.04 -0.70
CA HIS A 291 28.55 -17.45 -1.06
C HIS A 291 29.35 -18.27 -0.05
N LEU A 292 28.79 -19.41 0.36
CA LEU A 292 29.47 -20.32 1.26
C LEU A 292 29.81 -21.63 0.55
N GLN A 293 31.10 -21.83 0.25
CA GLN A 293 31.68 -23.14 0.00
C GLN A 293 32.40 -23.61 1.26
N ALA A 294 32.59 -24.92 1.42
CA ALA A 294 32.96 -25.56 2.68
C ALA A 294 34.19 -24.95 3.40
N THR A 295 35.04 -24.17 2.72
CA THR A 295 36.23 -23.50 3.28
C THR A 295 36.45 -22.09 2.70
N SER A 296 35.44 -21.46 2.10
CA SER A 296 35.60 -20.10 1.55
C SER A 296 34.31 -19.29 1.62
N CYS A 297 34.48 -18.00 1.90
CA CYS A 297 33.43 -16.99 1.97
C CYS A 297 33.73 -15.92 0.92
N THR A 298 32.95 -15.91 -0.16
CA THR A 298 33.14 -14.94 -1.25
C THR A 298 32.10 -13.84 -1.18
N VAL A 299 32.55 -12.59 -1.22
CA VAL A 299 31.73 -11.39 -1.35
C VAL A 299 31.55 -11.10 -2.83
N TRP A 300 30.31 -11.09 -3.29
CA TRP A 300 29.94 -10.80 -4.66
C TRP A 300 29.30 -9.44 -4.77
N GLU A 301 29.64 -8.69 -5.80
CA GLU A 301 28.98 -7.47 -6.22
C GLU A 301 28.04 -7.79 -7.38
N ILE A 302 26.76 -7.47 -7.21
CA ILE A 302 25.75 -7.74 -8.23
C ILE A 302 25.32 -6.41 -8.84
N TYR A 303 25.59 -6.26 -10.13
CA TYR A 303 25.11 -5.18 -11.00
C TYR A 303 23.87 -5.63 -11.76
N SER A 304 23.22 -4.70 -12.48
CA SER A 304 22.06 -5.03 -13.32
C SER A 304 22.36 -6.03 -14.44
N GLU A 305 23.62 -6.11 -14.90
CA GLU A 305 24.03 -6.95 -16.04
C GLU A 305 25.24 -7.86 -15.76
N GLU A 306 25.92 -7.69 -14.62
CA GLU A 306 27.14 -8.46 -14.29
C GLU A 306 27.19 -8.83 -12.81
N ILE A 307 27.82 -9.97 -12.49
CA ILE A 307 28.16 -10.37 -11.12
C ILE A 307 29.68 -10.45 -11.02
N ARG A 308 30.28 -9.70 -10.10
CA ARG A 308 31.73 -9.66 -9.88
C ARG A 308 32.07 -10.18 -8.49
N SER A 309 33.09 -11.02 -8.38
CA SER A 309 33.64 -11.39 -7.07
C SER A 309 34.56 -10.27 -6.59
N LEU A 310 34.25 -9.63 -5.47
CA LEU A 310 35.08 -8.59 -4.86
C LEU A 310 36.19 -9.19 -4.01
N GLU A 311 35.83 -10.07 -3.07
CA GLU A 311 36.76 -10.60 -2.07
C GLU A 311 36.45 -12.07 -1.78
N VAL A 312 37.47 -12.92 -1.84
CA VAL A 312 37.38 -14.33 -1.43
C VAL A 312 38.15 -14.48 -0.13
N HIS A 313 37.44 -14.77 0.95
CA HIS A 313 38.04 -15.08 2.24
C HIS A 313 38.10 -16.58 2.43
N GLU A 314 39.31 -17.15 2.42
CA GLU A 314 39.50 -18.55 2.78
C GLU A 314 39.32 -18.75 4.29
N VAL A 315 38.44 -19.68 4.64
CA VAL A 315 38.17 -20.07 6.01
C VAL A 315 38.68 -21.49 6.20
N LYS A 316 39.57 -21.69 7.18
CA LYS A 316 40.21 -22.99 7.45
C LYS A 316 39.21 -24.11 7.79
N GLU A 317 37.99 -23.75 8.17
CA GLU A 317 36.94 -24.65 8.63
C GLU A 317 35.58 -24.29 8.01
N SER A 318 34.66 -25.23 8.06
CA SER A 318 33.30 -25.03 7.58
C SER A 318 32.55 -23.96 8.39
N VAL A 319 31.97 -23.03 7.65
CA VAL A 319 31.11 -21.97 8.17
C VAL A 319 29.67 -22.47 8.21
N TYR A 320 28.93 -22.18 9.29
CA TYR A 320 27.56 -22.66 9.44
C TYR A 320 26.53 -21.53 9.32
N ALA A 321 26.86 -20.34 9.81
CA ALA A 321 26.02 -19.15 9.74
C ALA A 321 26.82 -17.93 9.28
N LEU A 322 26.15 -17.01 8.59
CA LEU A 322 26.74 -15.82 8.01
C LEU A 322 25.70 -14.69 7.97
N THR A 323 26.13 -13.46 8.23
CA THR A 323 25.31 -12.25 8.14
C THR A 323 26.18 -11.05 7.79
N ALA A 324 25.62 -10.03 7.16
CA ALA A 324 26.37 -8.81 6.81
C ALA A 324 25.47 -7.57 6.81
N ASN A 325 26.08 -6.40 7.03
CA ASN A 325 25.50 -5.08 6.80
C ASN A 325 26.41 -4.31 5.83
N SER A 326 26.21 -2.99 5.70
CA SER A 326 27.02 -2.17 4.79
C SER A 326 28.49 -2.03 5.16
N ASN A 327 28.86 -2.36 6.40
CA ASN A 327 30.18 -2.06 6.96
C ASN A 327 30.91 -3.32 7.46
N VAL A 328 30.18 -4.40 7.78
CA VAL A 328 30.71 -5.59 8.45
C VAL A 328 30.01 -6.84 7.94
N ALA A 329 30.80 -7.89 7.67
CA ALA A 329 30.34 -9.25 7.51
C ALA A 329 30.77 -10.09 8.72
N CYS A 330 29.87 -10.91 9.25
CA CYS A 330 30.07 -11.78 10.40
C CYS A 330 29.72 -13.22 10.05
N PHE A 331 30.63 -14.15 10.32
CA PHE A 331 30.40 -15.58 10.13
C PHE A 331 30.69 -16.38 11.40
N ALA A 332 30.08 -17.55 11.53
CA ALA A 332 30.32 -18.51 12.60
C ALA A 332 30.94 -19.81 12.03
N SER A 333 32.14 -20.15 12.52
CA SER A 333 32.86 -21.41 12.31
C SER A 333 32.98 -22.19 13.62
N HIS A 334 33.42 -23.45 13.56
CA HIS A 334 33.56 -24.30 14.76
C HIS A 334 34.67 -23.83 15.71
N VAL A 335 35.73 -23.23 15.18
CA VAL A 335 36.79 -22.59 15.95
C VAL A 335 37.19 -21.29 15.27
N THR A 336 37.13 -20.17 16.00
CA THR A 336 37.66 -18.83 15.66
C THR A 336 37.01 -18.01 14.54
N ALA A 337 36.54 -16.82 14.92
CA ALA A 337 36.05 -15.74 14.06
C ALA A 337 37.17 -14.72 13.79
N LEU A 338 37.34 -14.29 12.52
CA LEU A 338 38.20 -13.15 12.19
C LEU A 338 37.47 -11.83 12.50
N ARG A 339 38.20 -10.91 13.16
CA ARG A 339 37.72 -9.81 14.01
C ARG A 339 36.91 -10.26 15.24
N GLN A 340 37.49 -11.27 15.90
CA GLN A 340 37.48 -11.62 17.31
C GLN A 340 36.29 -11.16 18.16
N VAL A 341 35.18 -11.89 18.05
CA VAL A 341 34.30 -12.12 19.20
C VAL A 341 34.28 -13.62 19.48
N ASN A 342 34.64 -13.98 20.71
CA ASN A 342 34.68 -15.37 21.18
C ASN A 342 33.26 -15.91 21.36
N MET A 343 32.64 -16.29 20.25
CA MET A 343 31.30 -16.86 20.24
C MET A 343 31.35 -18.30 20.76
N SER A 344 30.35 -18.70 21.56
CA SER A 344 30.25 -20.06 22.08
C SER A 344 30.31 -21.11 20.96
N LYS A 345 30.90 -22.29 21.22
CA LYS A 345 31.13 -23.40 20.24
C LYS A 345 29.85 -24.03 19.63
N HIS A 346 28.71 -23.35 19.73
CA HIS A 346 27.37 -23.91 19.53
C HIS A 346 26.38 -22.94 18.82
N VAL A 347 26.88 -21.95 18.08
CA VAL A 347 26.05 -21.02 17.29
C VAL A 347 25.45 -21.72 16.07
N ARG A 348 24.14 -21.57 15.85
CA ARG A 348 23.39 -22.12 14.70
C ARG A 348 22.85 -21.07 13.76
N SER A 349 22.59 -19.87 14.26
CA SER A 349 21.98 -18.77 13.49
C SER A 349 22.55 -17.42 13.94
N LEU A 350 22.57 -16.46 13.01
CA LEU A 350 23.10 -15.11 13.22
C LEU A 350 22.14 -14.06 12.63
N ALA A 351 21.90 -13.01 13.40
CA ALA A 351 21.19 -11.80 12.94
C ALA A 351 21.98 -10.55 13.34
N LEU A 352 22.06 -9.57 12.46
CA LEU A 352 22.85 -8.34 12.65
C LEU A 352 21.93 -7.12 12.49
N VAL A 353 21.98 -6.20 13.46
CA VAL A 353 21.30 -4.90 13.39
C VAL A 353 22.20 -3.82 13.97
N GLY A 354 22.44 -2.77 13.18
CA GLY A 354 23.43 -1.74 13.53
C GLY A 354 24.78 -2.39 13.79
N ASP A 355 25.34 -2.11 14.97
CA ASP A 355 26.61 -2.63 15.45
C ASP A 355 26.44 -3.82 16.42
N LYS A 356 25.29 -4.51 16.39
CA LYS A 356 25.03 -5.65 17.29
C LYS A 356 24.71 -6.93 16.53
N VAL A 357 25.36 -8.03 16.92
CA VAL A 357 25.14 -9.38 16.42
C VAL A 357 24.43 -10.22 17.47
N TYR A 358 23.34 -10.86 17.08
CA TYR A 358 22.59 -11.81 17.90
C TYR A 358 22.86 -13.23 17.41
N CYS A 359 23.22 -14.11 18.34
CA CYS A 359 23.64 -15.48 18.07
C CYS A 359 22.71 -16.48 18.72
N GLY A 360 22.14 -17.38 17.93
CA GLY A 360 21.25 -18.44 18.41
C GLY A 360 22.08 -19.66 18.76
N CYS A 361 22.12 -20.01 20.04
CA CYS A 361 22.97 -21.08 20.55
C CYS A 361 22.18 -22.36 20.86
N ASN A 362 22.89 -23.48 21.02
CA ASN A 362 22.30 -24.69 21.62
C ASN A 362 21.81 -24.41 23.04
N GLY A 363 20.70 -25.02 23.44
CA GLY A 363 20.13 -24.83 24.79
C GLY A 363 19.23 -23.61 24.94
N TYR A 364 18.61 -23.17 23.85
CA TYR A 364 17.58 -22.12 23.83
C TYR A 364 18.07 -20.76 24.38
N ALA A 365 19.34 -20.45 24.16
CA ALA A 365 19.97 -19.20 24.56
C ALA A 365 20.32 -18.34 23.35
N ILE A 366 20.21 -17.02 23.54
CA ILE A 366 20.62 -16.00 22.58
C ILE A 366 21.71 -15.15 23.21
N GLN A 367 22.86 -15.06 22.54
CA GLN A 367 23.94 -14.16 22.92
C GLN A 367 23.84 -12.88 22.09
N GLU A 368 24.01 -11.72 22.73
CA GLU A 368 24.17 -10.43 22.08
C GLU A 368 25.64 -10.05 22.11
N VAL A 369 26.14 -9.59 20.98
CA VAL A 369 27.51 -9.16 20.81
C VAL A 369 27.53 -7.76 20.23
N ASP A 370 28.21 -6.87 20.93
CA ASP A 370 28.45 -5.51 20.48
C ASP A 370 29.75 -5.46 19.67
N LEU A 371 29.66 -5.02 18.41
CA LEU A 371 30.78 -4.99 17.46
C LEU A 371 31.74 -3.82 17.68
N LEU A 372 31.35 -2.79 18.44
CA LEU A 372 32.21 -1.65 18.75
C LEU A 372 33.09 -1.96 19.96
N SER A 373 32.48 -2.53 20.99
CA SER A 373 33.13 -2.84 22.27
C SER A 373 33.63 -4.28 22.37
N PHE A 374 33.28 -5.14 21.41
CA PHE A 374 33.55 -6.58 21.42
C PHE A 374 33.05 -7.30 22.69
N THR A 375 32.03 -6.74 23.34
CA THR A 375 31.44 -7.30 24.55
C THR A 375 30.39 -8.36 24.19
N VAL A 376 30.42 -9.48 24.92
CA VAL A 376 29.44 -10.58 24.80
C VAL A 376 28.55 -10.56 26.02
N SER A 377 27.24 -10.49 25.81
CA SER A 377 26.25 -10.59 26.87
C SER A 377 25.18 -11.63 26.51
N THR A 378 24.47 -12.13 27.52
CA THR A 378 23.33 -13.03 27.27
C THR A 378 22.08 -12.16 27.06
N PHE A 379 21.50 -12.21 25.85
CA PHE A 379 20.27 -11.49 25.52
C PHE A 379 19.03 -12.19 26.05
N TYR A 380 19.04 -13.52 25.94
CA TYR A 380 17.96 -14.37 26.39
C TYR A 380 18.53 -15.71 26.84
N SER A 381 18.14 -16.16 28.03
CA SER A 381 18.48 -17.49 28.55
C SER A 381 17.16 -18.21 28.80
N GLY A 382 16.77 -19.10 27.88
CA GLY A 382 15.52 -19.84 27.99
C GLY A 382 15.49 -20.79 29.18
N SER A 383 14.31 -21.04 29.73
CA SER A 383 14.09 -22.10 30.73
C SER A 383 14.11 -23.48 30.07
N ARG A 384 14.72 -24.48 30.73
CA ARG A 384 14.69 -25.87 30.25
C ARG A 384 13.26 -26.39 30.31
N ASN A 385 12.74 -26.91 29.19
CA ASN A 385 11.48 -27.65 29.16
C ASN A 385 11.72 -29.13 29.46
N LEU A 386 10.70 -29.82 29.98
CA LEU A 386 10.71 -31.26 30.34
C LEU A 386 11.08 -32.21 29.18
N LEU A 387 10.99 -31.73 27.92
CA LEU A 387 11.29 -32.48 26.69
C LEU A 387 12.72 -32.28 26.16
N GLY A 388 13.61 -31.67 26.96
CA GLY A 388 15.02 -31.44 26.60
C GLY A 388 15.31 -30.07 26.00
N LYS A 389 16.60 -29.82 25.72
CA LYS A 389 17.12 -28.54 25.22
C LYS A 389 16.63 -28.28 23.79
N GLN A 390 15.71 -27.33 23.60
CA GLN A 390 15.40 -26.81 22.27
C GLN A 390 16.57 -25.97 21.73
N ASN A 391 16.78 -25.99 20.42
CA ASN A 391 17.85 -25.24 19.75
C ASN A 391 17.26 -24.13 18.90
N ILE A 392 17.90 -22.96 18.90
CA ILE A 392 17.49 -21.82 18.07
C ILE A 392 18.15 -21.98 16.69
N ASN A 393 17.46 -22.65 15.78
CA ASN A 393 17.97 -22.92 14.43
C ASN A 393 17.88 -21.69 13.51
N ALA A 394 17.01 -20.74 13.82
CA ALA A 394 16.77 -19.56 13.01
C ALA A 394 16.59 -18.31 13.88
N LEU A 395 17.17 -17.21 13.41
CA LEU A 395 17.07 -15.88 13.99
C LEU A 395 16.84 -14.86 12.90
N ASP A 396 15.94 -13.93 13.17
CA ASP A 396 15.69 -12.81 12.27
C ASP A 396 15.24 -11.57 13.07
N ILE A 397 15.56 -10.39 12.55
CA ILE A 397 15.25 -9.12 13.21
C ILE A 397 14.40 -8.26 12.30
N HIS A 398 13.38 -7.65 12.88
CA HIS A 398 12.48 -6.77 12.16
C HIS A 398 11.91 -5.70 13.11
N GLU A 399 12.00 -4.42 12.73
CA GLU A 399 11.52 -3.27 13.52
C GLU A 399 11.96 -3.30 15.00
N GLY A 400 13.23 -3.65 15.24
CA GLY A 400 13.79 -3.69 16.60
C GLY A 400 13.35 -4.88 17.47
N ARG A 401 12.54 -5.81 16.92
CA ARG A 401 12.16 -7.06 17.60
C ARG A 401 12.96 -8.23 17.05
N LEU A 402 13.41 -9.10 17.95
CA LEU A 402 14.15 -10.32 17.64
C LEU A 402 13.19 -11.50 17.61
N TYR A 403 13.26 -12.32 16.57
CA TYR A 403 12.44 -13.52 16.40
C TYR A 403 13.35 -14.73 16.37
N ALA A 404 13.09 -15.71 17.23
CA ALA A 404 13.97 -16.83 17.49
C ALA A 404 13.18 -18.11 17.74
N GLY A 405 13.32 -19.13 16.88
CA GLY A 405 12.88 -20.52 17.17
C GLY A 405 11.60 -20.69 18.01
N GLY A 406 10.50 -20.03 17.67
CA GLY A 406 9.25 -20.16 18.42
C GLY A 406 8.85 -18.95 19.26
N ILE A 407 9.73 -17.95 19.42
CA ILE A 407 9.49 -16.80 20.29
C ILE A 407 9.78 -15.46 19.59
N SER A 408 9.09 -14.43 20.05
CA SER A 408 9.34 -13.02 19.73
C SER A 408 9.80 -12.30 21.00
N LEU A 409 10.91 -11.57 20.88
CA LEU A 409 11.57 -10.85 21.96
C LEU A 409 11.65 -9.36 21.64
N SER A 410 11.31 -8.53 22.60
CA SER A 410 11.50 -7.08 22.56
C SER A 410 12.19 -6.64 23.86
N ASN A 411 13.30 -5.92 23.74
CA ASN A 411 14.07 -5.44 24.90
C ASN A 411 14.34 -6.53 25.97
N ARG A 412 14.78 -7.71 25.54
CA ARG A 412 15.04 -8.91 26.38
C ARG A 412 13.81 -9.54 27.05
N ALA A 413 12.61 -9.01 26.83
CA ALA A 413 11.36 -9.57 27.32
C ALA A 413 10.64 -10.39 26.24
N LEU A 414 9.99 -11.48 26.66
CA LEU A 414 9.15 -12.30 25.80
C LEU A 414 7.86 -11.54 25.46
N THR A 415 7.67 -11.23 24.18
CA THR A 415 6.47 -10.54 23.69
C THR A 415 5.47 -11.45 23.00
N GLY A 416 5.87 -12.66 22.62
CA GLY A 416 4.96 -13.65 22.05
C GLY A 416 5.63 -14.99 21.76
N SER A 417 4.83 -16.04 21.63
CA SER A 417 5.27 -17.39 21.31
C SER A 417 4.41 -18.01 20.20
N PHE A 418 5.05 -18.66 19.24
CA PHE A 418 4.40 -19.45 18.20
C PHE A 418 4.13 -20.86 18.74
N SER A 419 2.87 -21.28 18.81
CA SER A 419 2.49 -22.63 19.23
C SER A 419 2.73 -23.64 18.10
N THR A 420 3.99 -23.81 17.69
CA THR A 420 4.34 -24.77 16.65
C THR A 420 4.57 -26.16 17.25
N HIS A 421 3.86 -27.17 16.76
CA HIS A 421 4.05 -28.56 17.19
C HIS A 421 5.39 -29.17 16.76
N THR A 422 6.18 -28.44 15.96
CA THR A 422 7.45 -28.89 15.41
C THR A 422 8.53 -27.82 15.53
N ASN A 423 9.80 -28.24 15.37
CA ASN A 423 10.95 -27.35 15.53
C ASN A 423 11.17 -26.48 14.28
N ILE A 424 11.10 -25.16 14.45
CA ILE A 424 11.29 -24.17 13.39
C ILE A 424 12.73 -24.25 12.84
N GLN A 425 12.86 -24.30 11.51
CA GLN A 425 14.13 -24.41 10.79
C GLN A 425 14.61 -23.09 10.22
N GLN A 426 13.70 -22.28 9.69
CA GLN A 426 13.95 -20.93 9.19
C GLN A 426 12.84 -19.99 9.64
N VAL A 427 13.15 -18.70 9.77
CA VAL A 427 12.16 -17.64 10.04
C VAL A 427 12.44 -16.46 9.14
N SER A 428 11.38 -15.87 8.58
CA SER A 428 11.45 -14.64 7.78
C SER A 428 10.28 -13.74 8.15
N ILE A 429 10.56 -12.47 8.45
CA ILE A 429 9.53 -11.49 8.87
C ILE A 429 9.41 -10.33 7.88
N ASN A 430 8.17 -9.98 7.56
CA ASN A 430 7.78 -8.74 6.89
C ASN A 430 6.97 -7.86 7.87
N ASN A 431 6.57 -6.67 7.44
CA ASN A 431 5.82 -5.69 8.22
C ASN A 431 4.58 -6.31 8.89
N ASP A 432 3.86 -7.19 8.19
CA ASP A 432 2.55 -7.72 8.63
C ASP A 432 2.57 -9.20 9.01
N TYR A 433 3.49 -9.99 8.42
CA TYR A 433 3.50 -11.45 8.53
C TYR A 433 4.85 -12.00 8.99
N ILE A 434 4.77 -13.13 9.68
CA ILE A 434 5.91 -13.96 10.09
C ILE A 434 5.76 -15.29 9.36
N PHE A 435 6.81 -15.70 8.67
CA PHE A 435 6.89 -16.98 7.97
C PHE A 435 7.85 -17.87 8.75
N THR A 436 7.40 -19.05 9.16
CA THR A 436 8.22 -20.05 9.85
C THR A 436 8.21 -21.35 9.08
N SER A 437 9.38 -21.91 8.78
CA SER A 437 9.47 -23.22 8.15
C SER A 437 9.69 -24.32 9.18
N THR A 438 9.06 -25.46 8.94
CA THR A 438 9.21 -26.67 9.76
C THR A 438 10.15 -27.67 9.07
N LYS A 439 10.57 -28.70 9.81
CA LYS A 439 11.37 -29.80 9.25
C LYS A 439 10.66 -30.60 8.17
N CYS A 440 9.32 -30.58 8.15
CA CYS A 440 8.50 -31.39 7.25
C CYS A 440 8.16 -30.69 5.92
N GLY A 441 8.87 -29.61 5.57
CA GLY A 441 8.61 -28.88 4.33
C GLY A 441 7.37 -27.96 4.39
N ILE A 442 6.83 -27.72 5.57
CA ILE A 442 5.67 -26.84 5.76
C ILE A 442 6.15 -25.43 6.14
N ILE A 443 5.65 -24.41 5.45
CA ILE A 443 5.74 -23.00 5.82
C ILE A 443 4.44 -22.60 6.52
N GLU A 444 4.55 -22.16 7.76
CA GLU A 444 3.44 -21.58 8.49
C GLU A 444 3.51 -20.05 8.40
N VAL A 445 2.35 -19.43 8.16
CA VAL A 445 2.21 -17.97 8.06
C VAL A 445 1.46 -17.49 9.29
N TRP A 446 2.01 -16.50 9.96
CA TRP A 446 1.46 -15.92 11.19
C TRP A 446 1.24 -14.43 11.03
N LEU A 447 0.17 -13.90 11.62
CA LEU A 447 0.00 -12.46 11.78
C LEU A 447 0.93 -11.96 12.87
N LYS A 448 1.77 -10.96 12.55
CA LYS A 448 2.77 -10.41 13.48
C LYS A 448 2.15 -9.73 14.69
N GLU A 449 1.01 -9.07 14.52
CA GLU A 449 0.35 -8.28 15.58
C GLU A 449 -0.16 -9.16 16.73
N ARG A 450 -0.76 -10.31 16.41
CA ARG A 450 -1.42 -11.20 17.38
C ARG A 450 -0.72 -12.55 17.56
N VAL A 451 0.34 -12.81 16.80
CA VAL A 451 1.08 -14.08 16.83
C VAL A 451 0.15 -15.28 16.56
N SER A 452 -0.83 -15.10 15.67
CA SER A 452 -1.82 -16.12 15.33
C SER A 452 -1.51 -16.73 13.97
N LYS A 453 -1.53 -18.06 13.88
CA LYS A 453 -1.38 -18.79 12.62
C LYS A 453 -2.57 -18.49 11.71
N VAL A 454 -2.30 -18.05 10.48
CA VAL A 454 -3.32 -17.73 9.47
C VAL A 454 -3.27 -18.64 8.26
N ALA A 455 -2.13 -19.26 7.97
CA ALA A 455 -2.02 -20.20 6.87
C ALA A 455 -0.92 -21.23 7.09
N SER A 456 -0.97 -22.30 6.31
CA SER A 456 0.03 -23.36 6.23
C SER A 456 0.21 -23.71 4.76
N ILE A 457 1.45 -23.71 4.27
CA ILE A 457 1.81 -23.95 2.88
C ILE A 457 2.76 -25.14 2.86
N GLU A 458 2.39 -26.21 2.16
CA GLU A 458 3.27 -27.36 1.96
C GLU A 458 4.15 -27.13 0.74
N VAL A 459 5.47 -27.13 0.94
CA VAL A 459 6.46 -26.85 -0.09
C VAL A 459 7.11 -28.17 -0.51
N GLY A 460 6.45 -28.87 -1.43
CA GLY A 460 6.87 -30.17 -1.96
C GLY A 460 6.37 -31.37 -1.13
N GLY A 461 6.50 -32.59 -1.67
CA GLY A 461 6.06 -33.80 -0.99
C GLY A 461 6.83 -34.08 0.30
N GLY A 462 6.24 -34.87 1.21
CA GLY A 462 6.50 -35.01 2.66
C GLY A 462 7.94 -35.22 3.20
N ASN A 463 8.99 -35.08 2.40
CA ASN A 463 10.40 -35.05 2.82
C ASN A 463 11.18 -33.83 2.28
N ALA A 464 10.53 -32.85 1.67
CA ALA A 464 11.20 -31.64 1.18
C ALA A 464 11.70 -30.78 2.35
N LYS A 465 13.01 -30.51 2.39
CA LYS A 465 13.62 -29.65 3.42
C LYS A 465 13.77 -28.23 2.89
N ILE A 466 13.14 -27.27 3.58
CA ILE A 466 13.33 -25.85 3.31
C ILE A 466 14.69 -25.43 3.87
N THR A 467 15.62 -25.09 2.99
CA THR A 467 17.00 -24.77 3.34
C THR A 467 17.19 -23.28 3.67
N ASP A 468 16.45 -22.39 3.02
CA ASP A 468 16.52 -20.94 3.25
C ASP A 468 15.19 -20.24 2.92
N MET A 469 14.96 -19.06 3.50
CA MET A 469 13.81 -18.19 3.24
C MET A 469 14.28 -16.75 3.05
N GLY A 470 14.57 -16.38 1.81
CA GLY A 470 15.05 -15.05 1.46
C GLY A 470 14.00 -13.94 1.65
N ARG A 471 14.46 -12.75 2.04
CA ARG A 471 13.66 -11.51 1.99
C ARG A 471 13.90 -10.82 0.65
N CYS A 472 12.83 -10.52 -0.09
CA CYS A 472 12.93 -9.62 -1.24
C CYS A 472 13.01 -8.18 -0.73
N PHE A 473 14.22 -7.62 -0.68
CA PHE A 473 14.40 -6.19 -0.47
C PHE A 473 13.93 -5.48 -1.75
N THR A 474 12.77 -4.81 -1.69
CA THR A 474 12.49 -3.77 -2.68
C THR A 474 13.46 -2.63 -2.42
N PRO A 475 14.24 -2.15 -3.41
CA PRO A 475 15.14 -1.03 -3.20
C PRO A 475 14.34 0.14 -2.61
N VAL A 476 14.72 0.55 -1.41
CA VAL A 476 14.36 1.86 -0.87
C VAL A 476 15.37 2.82 -1.52
N PRO A 477 14.91 3.83 -2.27
CA PRO A 477 15.81 4.85 -2.80
C PRO A 477 16.43 5.65 -1.67
#